data_AF-A0A6N0HT26-F1
#
_entry.id   AF-A0A6N0HT26-F1
#
_cell.length_a   1.000
_cell.length_b   1.000
_cell.length_c   1.000
_cell.angle_alpha   90.00
_cell.angle_beta   90.00
_cell.angle_gamma   90.00
#
_symmetry.space_group_name_H-M   'P 1'
#
loop_
_entity.id
_entity.type
_entity.pdbx_description
1 polymer ?
#
loop_
_entity_poly.entity_id
_entity_poly.type
_entity_poly.pdbx_seq_one_letter_code
_entity_poly.pdbx_strand_id
1 'polypeptide(L)' 'MPETIRNFVPCGCYFFTVTLADRSSSLLTGHIDRLRDAVCYVKLCHPFTIDAWVVLPEHLHAMESFRRAM' A
#
# COMPACT_ATOMS: atom_id res chain seq x y z
N MET A 1 5.60 12.82 -18.66
CA MET A 1 5.76 12.68 -17.20
C MET A 1 4.37 12.84 -16.59
N PRO A 2 3.97 12.06 -15.57
CA PRO A 2 2.66 12.27 -14.96
C PRO A 2 2.65 13.59 -14.16
N GLU A 3 1.67 14.45 -14.44
CA GLU A 3 1.45 15.78 -13.83
C GLU A 3 0.67 15.65 -12.49
N THR A 4 0.98 14.65 -11.67
CA THR A 4 0.16 14.34 -10.47
C THR A 4 0.61 15.14 -9.26
N ILE A 5 -0.33 15.90 -8.66
CA ILE A 5 -0.12 16.60 -7.38
C ILE A 5 -0.45 15.65 -6.22
N ARG A 6 0.45 15.55 -5.24
CA ARG A 6 0.21 14.80 -4.01
C ARG A 6 -0.53 15.68 -3.00
N ASN A 7 -1.71 15.22 -2.56
CA ASN A 7 -2.51 15.93 -1.57
C ASN A 7 -2.15 15.45 -0.15
N PHE A 8 -1.45 16.26 0.64
CA PHE A 8 -1.05 15.93 2.01
C PHE A 8 -2.01 16.58 3.01
N VAL A 9 -2.85 15.76 3.63
CA VAL A 9 -3.86 16.15 4.61
C VAL A 9 -3.54 15.45 5.93
N PRO A 10 -3.35 16.19 7.04
CA PRO A 10 -3.19 15.59 8.35
C PRO A 10 -4.37 14.69 8.69
N CYS A 11 -4.07 13.52 9.24
CA CYS A 11 -5.06 12.48 9.53
C CYS A 11 -5.87 11.99 8.32
N GLY A 12 -5.33 12.15 7.10
CA GLY A 12 -5.99 11.75 5.86
C GLY A 12 -6.10 10.24 5.70
N CYS A 13 -7.10 9.83 4.92
CA CYS A 13 -7.27 8.48 4.41
C CYS A 13 -7.02 8.48 2.89
N TYR A 14 -6.20 7.53 2.43
CA TYR A 14 -5.68 7.51 1.07
C TYR A 14 -5.91 6.17 0.41
N PHE A 15 -6.47 6.21 -0.80
CA PHE A 15 -6.51 5.07 -1.70
C PHE A 15 -5.36 5.15 -2.70
N PHE A 16 -4.67 4.04 -2.91
CA PHE A 16 -3.66 3.93 -3.95
C PHE A 16 -3.63 2.53 -4.57
N THR A 17 -3.09 2.48 -5.78
CA THR A 17 -2.84 1.25 -6.53
C THR A 17 -1.34 1.09 -6.70
N VAL A 18 -0.81 -0.07 -6.36
CA VAL A 18 0.56 -0.47 -6.70
C VAL A 18 0.50 -1.56 -7.75
N THR A 19 1.33 -1.44 -8.77
CA THR A 19 1.33 -2.37 -9.89
C THR A 19 2.74 -2.87 -10.17
N LEU A 20 2.88 -4.17 -10.41
CA LEU A 20 4.11 -4.74 -10.92
C LEU A 20 4.42 -4.17 -12.31
N ALA A 21 5.71 -4.04 -12.60
CA ALA A 21 6.17 -3.61 -13.91
C ALA A 21 5.80 -4.66 -14.99
N ASP A 22 5.96 -5.94 -14.67
CA ASP A 22 5.50 -7.06 -15.50
C ASP A 22 4.06 -7.45 -15.12
N ARG A 23 3.12 -7.22 -16.04
CA ARG A 23 1.69 -7.50 -15.88
C ARG A 23 1.31 -8.97 -16.06
N SER A 24 2.22 -9.80 -16.55
CA SER A 24 1.99 -11.25 -16.65
C SER A 24 2.41 -11.99 -15.37
N SER A 25 3.12 -11.30 -14.47
CA SER A 25 3.65 -11.83 -13.23
C SER A 25 2.56 -12.10 -12.20
N SER A 26 2.82 -13.05 -11.30
CA SER A 26 1.98 -13.36 -10.14
C SER A 26 2.73 -13.17 -8.81
N LEU A 27 3.83 -12.41 -8.81
CA LEU A 27 4.73 -12.26 -7.67
C LEU A 27 4.03 -11.79 -6.39
N LEU A 28 3.03 -10.92 -6.48
CA LEU A 28 2.34 -10.39 -5.29
C LEU A 28 1.57 -11.50 -4.55
N THR A 29 0.86 -12.36 -5.28
CA THR A 29 0.14 -13.50 -4.69
C THR A 29 1.04 -14.69 -4.42
N GLY A 30 2.04 -14.95 -5.28
CA GLY A 30 2.97 -16.06 -5.14
C GLY A 30 3.95 -15.91 -3.97
N HIS A 31 4.21 -14.67 -3.54
CA HIS A 31 5.03 -14.36 -2.37
C HIS A 31 4.29 -13.47 -1.37
N ILE A 32 3.01 -13.78 -1.12
CA ILE A 32 2.15 -12.99 -0.24
C ILE A 32 2.75 -12.79 1.16
N ASP A 33 3.49 -13.78 1.68
CA ASP A 33 4.11 -13.68 3.00
C ASP A 33 5.22 -12.64 3.03
N ARG A 34 6.04 -12.56 1.97
CA ARG A 34 7.06 -11.49 1.84
C ARG A 34 6.43 -10.11 1.73
N LEU A 35 5.29 -10.00 1.04
CA LEU A 35 4.54 -8.75 0.99
C LEU A 35 4.04 -8.36 2.38
N ARG A 36 3.46 -9.31 3.13
CA ARG A 36 3.00 -9.09 4.50
C ARG A 36 4.14 -8.67 5.42
N ASP A 37 5.28 -9.35 5.36
CA ASP A 37 6.46 -9.03 6.17
C ASP A 37 6.97 -7.61 5.90
N ALA A 38 7.05 -7.21 4.63
CA ALA A 38 7.44 -5.87 4.24
C ALA A 38 6.46 -4.82 4.78
N VAL A 39 5.15 -5.06 4.67
CA VAL A 39 4.11 -4.16 5.18
C VAL A 39 4.16 -4.05 6.70
N CYS A 40 4.32 -5.19 7.39
CA CYS A 40 4.48 -5.23 8.85
C CYS A 40 5.71 -4.45 9.31
N TYR A 41 6.85 -4.63 8.64
CA TYR A 41 8.07 -3.89 8.92
C TYR A 41 7.87 -2.37 8.75
N VAL A 42 7.28 -1.95 7.63
CA VAL A 42 7.00 -0.52 7.38
C VAL A 42 6.03 0.05 8.40
N LYS A 43 4.96 -0.69 8.74
CA LYS A 43 3.98 -0.28 9.75
C LYS A 43 4.58 -0.14 11.15
N LEU A 44 5.60 -0.93 11.48
CA LEU A 44 6.33 -0.80 12.73
C LEU A 44 7.16 0.49 12.78
N CYS A 45 7.84 0.84 11.69
CA CYS A 45 8.65 2.06 11.58
C CYS A 45 7.81 3.34 11.40
N HIS A 46 6.66 3.20 10.73
CA HIS A 46 5.76 4.28 10.36
C HIS A 46 4.32 3.84 10.65
N PRO A 47 3.78 4.12 11.84
CA PRO A 47 2.44 3.67 12.19
C PRO A 47 1.35 4.26 11.27
N PHE A 48 0.52 3.37 10.69
CA PHE A 48 -0.70 3.71 9.96
C PHE A 48 -1.78 2.64 10.20
N THR A 49 -3.03 2.98 9.86
CA THR A 49 -4.16 2.05 9.89
C THR A 49 -4.37 1.48 8.50
N ILE A 50 -4.49 0.15 8.41
CA ILE A 50 -4.90 -0.53 7.18
C ILE A 50 -6.43 -0.60 7.23
N ASP A 51 -7.11 0.18 6.39
CA ASP A 51 -8.57 0.20 6.31
C ASP A 51 -9.07 -0.89 5.36
N ALA A 52 -8.43 -1.03 4.19
CA ALA A 52 -8.74 -2.09 3.22
C ALA A 52 -7.55 -2.40 2.32
N TRP A 53 -7.28 -3.69 2.09
CA TRP A 53 -6.24 -4.16 1.17
C TRP A 53 -6.79 -5.30 0.31
N VAL A 54 -6.57 -5.23 -0.99
CA VAL A 54 -6.88 -6.31 -1.95
C VAL A 54 -5.64 -6.57 -2.78
N VAL A 55 -5.14 -7.81 -2.78
CA VAL A 55 -3.94 -8.22 -3.50
C VAL A 55 -4.34 -9.14 -4.65
N LEU A 56 -4.02 -8.71 -5.87
CA LEU A 56 -4.13 -9.49 -7.11
C LEU A 56 -2.72 -9.92 -7.57
N PRO A 57 -2.60 -10.85 -8.52
CA PRO A 57 -1.28 -11.38 -8.92
C PRO A 57 -0.24 -10.31 -9.30
N GLU A 58 -0.67 -9.25 -9.98
CA GLU A 58 0.22 -8.18 -10.50
C GLU A 58 -0.08 -6.77 -9.95
N HIS A 59 -1.17 -6.57 -9.23
CA HIS A 59 -1.43 -5.28 -8.58
C HIS A 59 -2.12 -5.45 -7.23
N LEU A 60 -2.08 -4.39 -6.44
CA LEU A 60 -2.87 -4.29 -5.21
C LEU A 60 -3.54 -2.93 -5.13
N HIS A 61 -4.68 -2.93 -4.46
CA HIS A 61 -5.39 -1.74 -4.03
C HIS A 61 -5.32 -1.65 -2.52
N ALA A 62 -4.95 -0.48 -2.02
CA ALA A 62 -4.80 -0.22 -0.59
C ALA A 62 -5.52 1.07 -0.23
N MET A 63 -6.17 1.04 0.93
CA MET A 63 -6.75 2.17 1.62
C MET A 63 -6.16 2.23 3.02
N GLU A 64 -5.52 3.36 3.34
CA GLU A 64 -4.80 3.54 4.59
C GLU A 64 -5.11 4.89 5.22
N SER A 65 -5.29 4.90 6.54
CA SER A 65 -5.49 6.11 7.32
C SER A 65 -4.28 6.37 8.20
N PHE A 66 -3.76 7.59 8.14
CA PHE A 66 -2.74 8.04 9.07
C PHE A 66 -3.46 8.67 10.26
N ARG A 67 -3.09 8.29 11.48
CA ARG A 67 -3.62 8.93 12.69
C ARG A 67 -2.47 9.61 13.41
N ARG A 68 -2.77 10.74 14.05
CA ARG A 68 -1.81 11.36 14.96
C ARG A 68 -1.54 10.38 16.11
N ALA A 69 -0.28 10.08 16.38
CA ALA A 69 0.09 9.43 17.63
C ALA A 69 -0.39 10.32 18.79
N MET A 70 -1.00 9.70 19.81
CA MET A 70 -1.33 10.36 21.07
C MET A 70 -0.07 10.78 21.80
#